data_AF-A0A8S9IPI8-F1
#
_entry.id   AF-A0A8S9IPI8-F1
#
_cell.length_a   1.000
_cell.length_b   1.000
_cell.length_c   1.000
_cell.angle_alpha   90.00
_cell.angle_beta   90.00
_cell.angle_gamma   90.00
#
_symmetry.space_group_name_H-M   'P 1'
#
loop_
_entity.id
_entity.type
_entity.pdbx_description
1 polymer ?
#
loop_
_entity_poly.entity_id
_entity_poly.type
_entity_poly.pdbx_seq_one_letter_code
_entity_poly.pdbx_strand_id
1 'polypeptide(L)'
;MDQKELDQMRKVVKELMKELKAMAMARKTVDVESYIIKTKIKNIKEELDHKRKVVKELEMDHLICDLENGLRSLDDLSQTEASDVAPEGGPSSLPSDDNEDMKTREGESSKSGGADDA
;
A
#
# COMPACT_ATOMS: atom_id res chain seq x y z
N MET A 1 -52.37 1.13 -50.30
CA MET A 1 -50.90 1.12 -50.26
C MET A 1 -50.41 0.91 -51.66
N ASP A 2 -49.62 1.84 -52.17
CA ASP A 2 -49.12 1.75 -53.55
C ASP A 2 -47.79 0.95 -53.63
N GLN A 3 -47.38 0.60 -54.84
CA GLN A 3 -46.17 -0.21 -55.06
C GLN A 3 -44.90 0.51 -54.56
N LYS A 4 -44.90 1.85 -54.58
CA LYS A 4 -43.76 2.67 -54.17
C LYS A 4 -43.58 2.66 -52.65
N GLU A 5 -44.67 2.73 -51.90
CA GLU A 5 -44.71 2.55 -50.44
C GLU A 5 -44.22 1.14 -50.06
N LEU A 6 -44.69 0.11 -50.78
CA LEU A 6 -44.23 -1.27 -50.57
C LEU A 6 -42.71 -1.42 -50.79
N ASP A 7 -42.16 -0.79 -51.83
CA ASP A 7 -40.73 -0.86 -52.12
C ASP A 7 -39.88 -0.06 -51.14
N GLN A 8 -40.37 1.10 -50.67
CA GLN A 8 -39.73 1.84 -49.58
C GLN A 8 -39.72 1.01 -48.29
N MET A 9 -40.84 0.38 -47.94
CA MET A 9 -40.94 -0.45 -46.74
C MET A 9 -40.00 -1.65 -46.82
N ARG A 10 -39.93 -2.33 -47.96
CA ARG A 10 -38.95 -3.41 -48.20
C ARG A 10 -37.51 -2.93 -48.04
N LYS A 11 -37.20 -1.71 -48.49
CA LYS A 11 -35.86 -1.12 -48.32
C LYS A 11 -35.55 -0.86 -46.85
N VAL A 12 -36.48 -0.27 -46.10
CA VAL A 12 -36.32 -0.02 -44.66
C VAL A 12 -36.14 -1.32 -43.90
N VAL A 13 -36.96 -2.35 -44.16
CA VAL A 13 -36.85 -3.66 -43.51
C VAL A 13 -35.48 -4.30 -43.78
N LYS A 14 -34.95 -4.19 -45.00
CA LYS A 14 -33.61 -4.71 -45.33
C LYS A 14 -32.51 -4.01 -44.55
N GLU A 15 -32.57 -2.69 -44.42
CA GLU A 15 -31.57 -1.94 -43.64
C GLU A 15 -31.67 -2.26 -42.15
N LEU A 16 -32.87 -2.31 -41.58
CA LEU A 16 -33.08 -2.73 -40.18
C LEU A 16 -32.55 -4.14 -39.92
N MET A 17 -32.72 -5.07 -40.86
CA MET A 17 -32.23 -6.44 -40.70
C MET A 17 -30.69 -6.50 -40.73
N LYS A 18 -30.04 -5.68 -41.56
CA LYS A 18 -28.57 -5.55 -41.57
C LYS A 18 -28.07 -4.97 -40.25
N GLU A 19 -28.70 -3.92 -39.77
CA GLU A 19 -28.34 -3.26 -38.52
C GLU A 19 -28.51 -4.21 -37.32
N LEU A 20 -29.62 -4.95 -37.26
CA LEU A 20 -29.86 -5.96 -36.23
C LEU A 20 -28.77 -7.04 -36.23
N LYS A 21 -28.34 -7.49 -37.42
CA LYS A 21 -27.25 -8.47 -37.55
C LYS A 21 -25.91 -7.89 -37.07
N ALA A 22 -25.62 -6.64 -37.41
CA ALA A 22 -24.40 -5.96 -36.95
C ALA A 22 -24.40 -5.82 -35.42
N MET A 23 -25.51 -5.40 -34.82
CA MET A 23 -25.66 -5.26 -33.36
C MET A 23 -25.53 -6.62 -32.65
N ALA A 24 -26.11 -7.69 -33.21
CA ALA A 24 -25.97 -9.03 -32.64
C ALA A 24 -24.52 -9.53 -32.66
N MET A 25 -23.75 -9.20 -33.70
CA MET A 25 -22.32 -9.53 -33.76
C MET A 25 -21.50 -8.70 -32.77
N ALA A 26 -21.75 -7.39 -32.68
CA ALA A 26 -21.08 -6.50 -31.73
C ALA A 26 -21.35 -6.89 -30.27
N ARG A 27 -22.57 -7.33 -29.93
CA ARG A 27 -22.87 -7.84 -28.59
C ARG A 27 -22.02 -9.06 -28.25
N LYS A 28 -21.91 -10.03 -29.17
CA LYS A 28 -21.09 -11.23 -28.95
C LYS A 28 -19.61 -10.90 -28.75
N THR A 29 -19.07 -9.92 -29.48
CA THR A 29 -17.66 -9.51 -29.31
C THR A 29 -17.44 -8.86 -27.95
N VAL A 30 -18.35 -7.99 -27.51
CA VAL A 30 -18.30 -7.37 -26.17
C VAL A 30 -18.37 -8.41 -25.05
N ASP A 31 -19.20 -9.45 -25.19
CA ASP A 31 -19.31 -10.52 -24.20
C ASP A 31 -17.99 -11.30 -24.04
N VAL A 32 -17.31 -11.58 -25.16
CA VAL A 32 -15.99 -12.26 -25.15
C VAL A 32 -14.91 -11.37 -24.55
N GLU A 33 -14.83 -10.11 -24.96
CA GLU A 33 -13.87 -9.14 -24.41
C GLU A 33 -14.07 -8.94 -22.91
N SER A 34 -15.32 -8.83 -22.46
CA SER A 34 -15.69 -8.71 -21.05
C SER A 34 -15.19 -9.91 -20.24
N TYR A 35 -15.39 -11.14 -20.74
CA TYR A 35 -14.89 -12.35 -20.08
C TYR A 35 -13.36 -12.36 -19.95
N ILE A 36 -12.66 -12.00 -21.03
CA ILE A 36 -11.19 -11.93 -21.05
C ILE A 36 -10.68 -10.91 -20.04
N ILE A 37 -11.25 -9.70 -20.04
CA ILE A 37 -10.88 -8.62 -19.12
C ILE A 37 -11.13 -9.03 -17.67
N LYS A 38 -12.32 -9.59 -17.37
CA LYS A 38 -12.66 -10.06 -16.02
C LYS A 38 -11.67 -11.10 -15.50
N THR A 39 -11.25 -12.03 -16.38
CA THR A 39 -10.26 -13.06 -16.03
C THR A 39 -8.88 -12.45 -15.75
N LYS A 40 -8.41 -11.51 -16.59
CA LYS A 40 -7.14 -10.81 -16.36
C LYS A 40 -7.14 -10.00 -15.06
N ILE A 41 -8.23 -9.29 -14.77
CA ILE A 41 -8.38 -8.54 -13.51
C ILE A 41 -8.28 -9.47 -12.31
N LYS A 42 -8.93 -10.64 -12.36
CA LYS A 42 -8.84 -11.64 -11.28
C LYS A 42 -7.39 -12.06 -11.04
N ASN A 43 -6.67 -12.44 -12.09
CA ASN A 43 -5.28 -12.90 -11.97
C ASN A 43 -4.35 -11.80 -11.40
N ILE A 44 -4.51 -10.56 -11.86
CA ILE A 44 -3.71 -9.42 -11.36
C ILE A 44 -3.95 -9.19 -9.86
N LYS A 45 -5.19 -9.32 -9.40
CA LYS A 45 -5.51 -9.18 -7.97
C LYS A 45 -4.83 -10.26 -7.13
N GLU A 46 -4.90 -11.52 -7.57
CA GLU A 46 -4.26 -12.65 -6.89
C GLU A 46 -2.73 -12.48 -6.82
N GLU A 47 -2.09 -12.05 -7.92
CA GLU A 47 -0.66 -11.77 -7.95
C GLU A 47 -0.27 -10.60 -7.04
N LEU A 48 -1.09 -9.54 -7.00
CA LEU A 48 -0.86 -8.39 -6.12
C LEU A 48 -0.96 -8.79 -4.64
N ASP A 49 -1.96 -9.58 -4.27
CA ASP A 49 -2.13 -10.05 -2.89
C ASP A 49 -0.98 -10.98 -2.47
N HIS A 50 -0.53 -11.85 -3.37
CA HIS A 50 0.66 -12.66 -3.13
C HIS A 50 1.91 -11.80 -2.90
N LYS A 51 2.17 -10.81 -3.77
CA LYS A 51 3.32 -9.89 -3.63
C LYS A 51 3.26 -9.09 -2.33
N ARG A 52 2.09 -8.60 -1.93
CA ARG A 52 1.90 -7.91 -0.64
C ARG A 52 2.27 -8.78 0.55
N LYS A 53 1.97 -10.08 0.49
CA LYS A 53 2.38 -11.03 1.54
C LYS A 53 3.90 -11.18 1.58
N VAL A 54 4.53 -11.39 0.42
CA VAL A 54 6.00 -11.53 0.32
C VAL A 54 6.73 -10.28 0.83
N VAL A 55 6.24 -9.08 0.50
CA VAL A 55 6.84 -7.84 1.00
C VAL A 55 6.82 -7.78 2.53
N LYS A 56 5.69 -8.10 3.16
CA LYS A 56 5.59 -8.13 4.63
C LYS A 56 6.55 -9.15 5.25
N GLU A 57 6.71 -10.32 4.63
CA GLU A 57 7.66 -11.33 5.10
C GLU A 57 9.10 -10.80 5.04
N LEU A 58 9.50 -10.17 3.94
CA LEU A 58 10.84 -9.58 3.80
C LEU A 58 11.09 -8.40 4.76
N GLU A 59 10.07 -7.56 5.00
CA GLU A 59 10.15 -6.48 5.99
C GLU A 59 10.37 -7.02 7.40
N MET A 60 9.69 -8.12 7.78
CA MET A 60 9.92 -8.79 9.06
C MET A 60 11.33 -9.38 9.15
N ASP A 61 11.80 -10.05 8.10
CA ASP A 61 13.14 -10.65 8.07
C ASP A 61 14.24 -9.59 8.23
N HIS A 62 14.08 -8.43 7.59
CA HIS A 62 15.00 -7.30 7.75
C HIS A 62 15.02 -6.79 9.20
N LEU A 63 13.85 -6.61 9.82
CA LEU A 63 13.77 -6.16 11.21
C LEU A 63 14.43 -7.15 12.17
N ILE A 64 14.28 -8.45 11.92
CA ILE A 64 14.95 -9.49 12.72
C ILE A 64 16.48 -9.35 12.58
N CYS A 65 16.98 -9.18 11.36
CA CYS A 65 18.42 -9.01 11.14
C CYS A 65 18.97 -7.77 11.88
N ASP A 66 18.25 -6.64 11.84
CA ASP A 66 18.66 -5.42 12.53
C ASP A 66 18.68 -5.59 14.05
N LEU A 67 17.67 -6.27 14.61
CA LEU A 67 17.59 -6.58 16.04
C LEU A 67 18.73 -7.50 16.48
N GLU A 68 19.02 -8.55 15.72
CA GLU A 68 20.11 -9.49 16.03
C GLU A 68 21.48 -8.80 15.97
N ASN A 69 21.69 -7.90 15.00
CA ASN A 69 22.92 -7.12 14.90
C ASN A 69 23.04 -6.12 16.07
N GLY A 70 21.95 -5.45 16.45
CA GLY A 70 21.92 -4.54 17.60
C GLY A 70 22.17 -5.25 18.93
N LEU A 71 21.59 -6.45 19.12
CA LEU A 71 21.79 -7.25 20.32
C LEU A 71 23.26 -7.66 20.50
N ARG A 72 23.93 -8.09 19.42
CA ARG A 72 25.37 -8.41 19.45
C ARG A 72 26.22 -7.21 19.86
N SER A 73 25.87 -6.01 19.40
CA SER A 73 26.58 -4.78 19.79
C SER A 73 26.41 -4.44 21.28
N LEU A 74 25.33 -4.88 21.93
CA LEU A 74 25.08 -4.65 23.35
C LEU A 74 25.89 -5.60 24.24
N ASP A 75 26.05 -6.85 23.82
CA ASP A 75 26.87 -7.84 24.54
C ASP A 75 28.35 -7.40 24.64
N ASP A 76 28.87 -6.76 23.58
CA ASP A 76 30.23 -6.21 23.57
C ASP A 76 30.42 -5.05 24.57
N LEU A 77 29.37 -4.26 24.81
CA LEU A 77 29.38 -3.13 25.75
C LEU A 77 29.16 -3.57 27.21
N SER A 78 28.51 -4.71 27.43
CA SER A 78 28.23 -5.22 28.78
C SER A 78 29.50 -5.67 29.53
N GLN A 79 30.63 -5.82 28.84
CA GLN A 79 31.92 -6.18 29.44
C GLN A 79 32.73 -4.97 29.94
N THR A 80 32.26 -3.74 29.69
CA THR A 80 32.98 -2.50 30.06
C THR A 80 32.60 -1.90 31.42
N GLU A 81 31.65 -2.47 32.16
CA GLU A 81 31.23 -1.96 33.47
C GLU A 81 31.54 -2.96 34.62
N ALA A 82 32.81 -3.20 34.95
CA ALA A 82 33.14 -3.89 36.21
C ALA A 82 34.60 -3.75 36.71
N SER A 83 35.36 -2.76 36.25
CA SER A 83 36.73 -2.58 36.75
C SER A 83 37.11 -1.11 36.86
N ASP A 84 36.46 -0.42 37.81
CA ASP A 84 37.11 0.65 38.58
C ASP A 84 36.43 0.74 39.96
N VAL A 85 36.82 -0.19 40.82
CA VAL A 85 36.65 -0.07 42.27
C VAL A 85 37.84 0.72 42.79
N ALA A 86 37.61 1.95 43.26
CA ALA A 86 38.49 2.61 44.21
C ALA A 86 37.63 3.34 45.26
N PRO A 87 37.65 2.93 46.55
CA PRO A 87 37.00 3.66 47.62
C PRO A 87 38.07 4.50 48.34
N GLU A 88 38.25 5.75 47.95
CA GLU A 88 39.07 6.67 48.74
C GLU A 88 38.40 8.04 48.75
N GLY A 89 38.36 8.62 49.96
CA GLY A 89 37.48 9.73 50.31
C GLY A 89 38.01 11.12 49.96
N GLY A 90 37.19 12.12 50.28
CA GLY A 90 37.61 13.51 50.48
C GLY A 90 36.87 14.53 49.61
N PRO A 91 36.42 15.68 50.17
CA PRO A 91 35.50 16.62 49.53
C PRO A 91 36.22 17.70 48.69
N SER A 92 35.43 18.52 47.99
CA SER A 92 35.82 19.67 47.11
C SER A 92 35.89 19.24 45.64
N SER A 93 35.12 19.77 44.70
CA SER A 93 34.58 21.12 44.59
C SER A 93 33.49 21.09 43.51
N LEU A 94 32.34 21.70 43.79
CA LEU A 94 31.29 21.97 42.80
C LEU A 94 31.88 22.81 41.65
N PRO A 95 31.67 22.46 40.37
CA PRO A 95 31.61 23.46 39.32
C PRO A 95 30.21 24.08 39.36
N SER A 96 30.21 25.40 39.50
CA SER A 96 29.08 26.31 39.45
C SER A 96 28.11 26.01 38.31
N ASP A 97 26.84 25.95 38.70
CA ASP A 97 25.64 25.91 37.88
C ASP A 97 25.55 27.20 37.05
N ASP A 98 25.88 27.10 35.76
CA ASP A 98 25.66 28.15 34.78
C ASP A 98 25.51 27.49 33.39
N ASN A 99 24.29 27.02 33.09
CA ASN A 99 23.82 27.01 31.70
C ASN A 99 22.29 26.90 31.61
N GLU A 100 21.65 28.07 31.63
CA GLU A 100 20.61 28.50 30.68
C GLU A 100 19.64 27.43 30.14
N ASP A 101 18.49 27.32 30.81
CA ASP A 101 17.14 27.17 30.26
C ASP A 101 17.02 26.58 28.83
N MET A 102 17.20 25.25 28.70
CA MET A 102 16.81 24.52 27.50
C MET A 102 15.27 24.48 27.41
N LYS A 103 14.70 25.45 26.69
CA LYS A 103 13.28 25.47 26.33
C LYS A 103 12.88 24.13 25.69
N THR A 104 12.02 23.39 26.37
CA THR A 104 11.37 22.21 25.83
C THR A 104 10.47 22.61 24.67
N ARG A 105 10.81 22.16 23.46
CA ARG A 105 9.99 22.36 22.27
C ARG A 105 8.74 21.48 22.40
N GLU A 106 7.58 22.08 22.66
CA GLU A 106 6.31 21.37 22.65
C GLU A 106 6.07 20.81 21.24
N GLY A 107 6.11 19.49 21.11
CA GLY A 107 5.74 18.79 19.90
C GLY A 107 4.22 18.75 19.78
N GLU A 108 3.67 19.46 18.81
CA GLU A 108 2.25 19.41 18.47
C GLU A 108 1.88 17.99 18.01
N SER A 109 1.12 17.27 18.84
CA SER A 109 0.52 15.99 18.47
C SER A 109 -0.52 16.20 17.37
N SER A 110 -0.21 15.73 16.16
CA SER A 110 -1.17 15.68 15.06
C SER A 110 -2.19 14.57 15.33
N LYS A 111 -3.42 14.97 15.64
CA LYS A 111 -4.59 14.11 15.78
C LYS A 111 -5.05 13.67 14.38
N SER A 112 -4.68 12.47 13.94
CA SER A 112 -5.25 11.88 12.72
C SER A 112 -6.67 11.38 13.01
N GLY A 113 -7.66 12.19 12.64
CA GLY A 113 -9.07 11.79 12.63
C GLY A 113 -9.33 10.80 11.50
N GLY A 114 -9.43 9.52 11.83
CA GLY A 114 -10.08 8.54 10.96
C GLY A 114 -11.57 8.84 10.89
N ALA A 115 -12.08 9.08 9.69
CA ALA A 115 -13.51 9.06 9.44
C ALA A 115 -13.88 7.60 9.14
N ASP A 116 -14.52 6.96 10.11
CA ASP A 116 -15.20 5.68 9.95
C ASP A 116 -16.47 5.88 9.12
N ASP A 117 -16.75 4.85 8.31
CA ASP A 117 -17.77 4.76 7.28
C ASP A 117 -19.21 5.14 7.70
N ALA A 118 -19.97 5.70 6.75
CA ALA A 118 -21.44 5.66 6.70
C ALA A 118 -21.93 5.58 5.25
#